data_AF-A0A1R4KKD7-F1
#
_entry.id   AF-A0A1R4KKD7-F1
#
_cell.length_a   1.000
_cell.length_b   1.000
_cell.length_c   1.000
_cell.angle_alpha   90.00
_cell.angle_beta   90.00
_cell.angle_gamma   90.00
#
_symmetry.space_group_name_H-M   'P 1'
#
loop_
_entity.id
_entity.type
_entity.pdbx_description
1 polymer ?
#
loop_
_entity_poly.entity_id
_entity_poly.type
_entity_poly.pdbx_seq_one_letter_code
_entity_poly.pdbx_strand_id
1 'polypeptide(L)'
;MFWGALFALAYSLFFAIFGRYIITLLTNVPEVITTATLYLPWIIALPLLAMSCFLFDGVFVGLTRAKAMRNSMLLSASVGFFGVFAVFHQWENNALWLAMSCFMLMRGVTLIVKYQKLKANNQLLD
;
A
#
# COMPACT_ATOMS: atom_id res chain seq x y z
N MET A 1 -10.03 11.21 2.55
CA MET A 1 -8.83 11.49 1.74
C MET A 1 -7.87 12.44 2.43
N PHE A 2 -8.27 13.69 2.73
CA PHE A 2 -7.40 14.68 3.37
C PHE A 2 -6.66 14.16 4.62
N TRP A 3 -7.40 13.67 5.63
CA TRP A 3 -6.81 13.13 6.85
C TRP A 3 -5.89 11.94 6.61
N GLY A 4 -6.27 11.03 5.70
CA GLY A 4 -5.43 9.91 5.30
C GLY A 4 -4.10 10.37 4.70
N ALA A 5 -4.14 11.37 3.81
CA ALA A 5 -2.95 11.95 3.20
C ALA A 5 -2.06 12.66 4.22
N LEU A 6 -2.66 13.40 5.15
CA LEU A 6 -1.94 14.07 6.22
C LEU A 6 -1.18 13.05 7.10
N PHE A 7 -1.86 12.01 7.57
CA PHE A 7 -1.21 10.97 8.37
C PHE A 7 -0.18 10.18 7.58
N ALA A 8 -0.46 9.83 6.32
CA ALA A 8 0.49 9.14 5.46
C ALA A 8 1.77 9.95 5.26
N LEU A 9 1.64 11.25 5.00
CA LEU A 9 2.78 12.17 4.89
C LEU A 9 3.54 12.26 6.21
N ALA A 10 2.84 12.42 7.34
CA ALA A 10 3.45 12.47 8.66
C ALA A 10 4.24 11.19 8.99
N TYR A 11 3.67 10.01 8.73
CA TYR A 11 4.36 8.73 8.93
C TYR A 11 5.56 8.56 7.98
N SER A 12 5.44 9.00 6.73
CA SER A 12 6.54 8.95 5.77
C SER A 12 7.71 9.81 6.22
N LEU A 13 7.44 11.05 6.68
CA LEU A 13 8.44 11.94 7.25
C LEU A 13 9.04 11.36 8.55
N PHE A 14 8.22 10.75 9.39
CA PHE A 14 8.68 10.09 10.60
C PHE A 14 9.66 8.96 10.29
N PHE A 15 9.36 8.08 9.33
CA PHE A 15 10.31 7.04 8.89
C PHE A 15 11.53 7.60 8.16
N ALA A 16 11.40 8.72 7.46
CA ALA A 16 12.54 9.37 6.82
C ALA A 16 13.56 9.91 7.85
N ILE A 17 13.07 10.45 8.97
CA ILE A 17 13.92 11.03 10.03
C ILE A 17 14.41 9.96 11.00
N PHE A 18 13.51 9.08 11.46
CA PHE A 18 13.78 8.15 12.56
C PHE A 18 13.97 6.69 12.12
N GLY A 19 13.79 6.37 10.83
CA GLY A 19 13.77 4.97 10.35
C GLY A 19 15.02 4.17 10.69
N ARG A 20 16.21 4.75 10.51
CA ARG A 20 17.47 4.09 10.88
C ARG A 20 17.58 3.83 12.38
N TYR A 21 17.15 4.79 13.21
CA TYR A 21 17.15 4.63 14.67
C TYR A 21 16.19 3.52 15.11
N ILE A 22 15.00 3.46 14.50
CA ILE A 22 14.03 2.38 14.74
C ILE A 22 14.62 1.02 14.39
N ILE A 23 15.31 0.89 13.25
CA ILE A 23 15.98 -0.35 12.86
C ILE A 23 16.98 -0.80 13.94
N THR A 24 17.80 0.11 14.46
CA THR A 24 18.79 -0.21 15.51
C THR A 24 18.17 -0.51 16.88
N LEU A 25 16.92 -0.10 17.13
CA LEU A 25 16.17 -0.50 18.33
C LEU A 25 15.62 -1.93 18.21
N LEU A 26 15.29 -2.37 16.99
CA LEU A 26 14.69 -3.69 16.74
C LEU A 26 15.72 -4.82 16.70
N THR A 27 16.95 -4.52 16.30
CA THR A 27 18.01 -5.53 16.19
C THR A 27 19.39 -4.92 16.36
N ASN A 28 20.31 -5.72 16.91
CA ASN A 28 21.73 -5.41 17.04
C ASN A 28 22.61 -6.16 16.02
N VAL A 29 22.02 -6.93 15.08
CA VAL A 29 22.77 -7.69 14.07
C VAL A 29 23.20 -6.76 12.92
N PRO A 30 24.51 -6.52 12.69
CA PRO A 30 24.98 -5.51 11.74
C PRO A 30 24.51 -5.73 10.28
N GLU A 31 24.47 -6.98 9.85
CA GLU A 31 24.05 -7.36 8.49
C GLU A 31 22.55 -7.05 8.26
N VAL A 32 21.72 -7.29 9.28
CA VAL A 32 20.28 -6.98 9.22
C VAL A 32 20.06 -5.47 9.21
N ILE A 33 20.79 -4.71 10.03
CA ILE A 33 20.69 -3.24 10.07
C ILE A 33 21.06 -2.65 8.70
N THR A 34 22.14 -3.13 8.09
CA THR A 34 22.60 -2.67 6.78
C THR A 34 21.55 -2.93 5.71
N THR A 35 21.02 -4.17 5.67
CA THR A 35 20.00 -4.58 4.71
C THR A 35 18.68 -3.83 4.91
N ALA A 36 18.20 -3.68 6.14
CA ALA A 36 16.97 -2.95 6.42
C ALA A 36 17.10 -1.46 6.08
N THR A 37 18.27 -0.87 6.31
CA THR A 37 18.54 0.54 5.96
C THR A 37 18.54 0.73 4.44
N LEU A 38 19.06 -0.24 3.67
CA LEU A 38 19.03 -0.22 2.21
C LEU A 38 17.60 -0.14 1.65
N TYR A 39 16.65 -0.88 2.24
CA TYR A 39 15.26 -0.91 1.80
C TYR A 39 14.36 0.13 2.50
N LEU A 40 14.91 0.95 3.40
CA LEU A 40 14.16 2.00 4.11
C LEU A 40 13.40 2.97 3.18
N PRO A 41 13.89 3.35 1.97
CA PRO A 41 13.12 4.19 1.05
C PRO A 41 11.74 3.62 0.69
N TRP A 42 11.61 2.29 0.59
CA TRP A 42 10.33 1.64 0.32
C TRP A 42 9.38 1.78 1.51
N ILE A 43 9.89 1.63 2.73
CA ILE A 43 9.11 1.85 3.97
C ILE A 43 8.64 3.30 4.07
N ILE A 44 9.47 4.26 3.68
CA ILE A 44 9.12 5.68 3.65
C ILE A 44 7.99 5.94 2.63
N ALA A 45 8.04 5.32 1.45
CA ALA A 45 7.03 5.52 0.41
C ALA A 45 5.69 4.82 0.71
N LEU A 46 5.73 3.67 1.40
CA LEU A 46 4.58 2.80 1.57
C LEU A 46 3.34 3.47 2.20
N PRO A 47 3.44 4.29 3.26
CA PRO A 47 2.28 4.98 3.82
C PRO A 47 1.51 5.78 2.76
N LEU A 48 2.20 6.47 1.85
CA LEU A 48 1.58 7.25 0.78
C LEU A 48 0.88 6.35 -0.25
N LEU A 49 1.51 5.24 -0.60
CA LEU A 49 0.99 4.31 -1.61
C LEU A 49 -0.19 3.49 -1.08
N ALA A 50 -0.16 3.11 0.20
CA ALA A 50 -1.11 2.19 0.80
C ALA A 50 -2.27 2.89 1.56
N MET A 51 -2.18 4.18 1.90
CA MET A 51 -3.24 4.84 2.69
C MET A 51 -4.63 4.68 2.06
N SER A 52 -4.70 4.72 0.73
CA SER A 52 -5.96 4.75 0.01
C SER A 52 -6.63 3.38 0.06
N CYS A 53 -5.88 2.28 -0.10
CA CYS A 53 -6.46 0.95 -0.02
C CYS A 53 -7.02 0.67 1.38
N PHE A 54 -6.30 1.00 2.46
CA PHE A 54 -6.78 0.77 3.82
C PHE A 54 -7.99 1.64 4.17
N LEU A 55 -8.01 2.91 3.74
CA LEU A 55 -9.16 3.79 3.97
C LEU A 55 -10.42 3.24 3.28
N PHE A 56 -10.30 2.84 2.02
CA PHE A 56 -11.45 2.32 1.28
C PHE A 56 -11.83 0.90 1.70
N ASP A 57 -10.90 0.07 2.16
CA ASP A 57 -11.25 -1.22 2.76
C ASP A 57 -12.22 -1.00 3.93
N GLY A 58 -11.94 -0.04 4.83
CA GLY A 58 -12.85 0.32 5.92
C GLY A 58 -14.23 0.81 5.43
N VAL A 59 -14.26 1.64 4.39
CA VAL A 59 -15.53 2.10 3.79
C VAL A 59 -16.33 0.94 3.19
N PHE A 60 -15.71 0.07 2.39
CA PHE A 60 -16.38 -1.05 1.74
C PHE A 60 -16.83 -2.13 2.73
N VAL A 61 -16.07 -2.34 3.80
CA VAL A 61 -16.49 -3.18 4.94
C VAL A 61 -17.73 -2.59 5.61
N GLY A 62 -17.74 -1.28 5.90
CA GLY A 62 -18.90 -0.59 6.47
C GLY A 62 -20.14 -0.60 5.57
N LEU A 63 -19.95 -0.56 4.25
CA LEU A 63 -21.02 -0.72 3.26
C LEU A 63 -21.42 -2.19 3.02
N THR A 64 -20.79 -3.16 3.70
CA THR A 64 -21.01 -4.61 3.53
C THR A 64 -20.80 -5.13 2.10
N ARG A 65 -20.03 -4.40 1.27
CA ARG A 65 -19.80 -4.71 -0.14
C ARG A 65 -18.62 -5.65 -0.37
N ALA A 66 -18.62 -6.80 0.31
CA ALA A 66 -17.51 -7.77 0.27
C ALA A 66 -17.14 -8.25 -1.16
N LYS A 67 -18.13 -8.40 -2.05
CA LYS A 67 -17.89 -8.79 -3.46
C LYS A 67 -17.01 -7.78 -4.20
N ALA A 68 -17.22 -6.49 -3.97
CA ALA A 68 -16.43 -5.45 -4.62
C ALA A 68 -14.99 -5.43 -4.09
N MET A 69 -14.82 -5.59 -2.77
CA MET A 69 -13.51 -5.68 -2.12
C MET A 69 -12.70 -6.89 -2.63
N ARG A 70 -13.33 -8.07 -2.69
CA ARG A 70 -12.71 -9.30 -3.20
C ARG A 70 -12.24 -9.14 -4.65
N ASN A 71 -13.10 -8.62 -5.53
CA ASN A 71 -12.76 -8.48 -6.95
C ASN A 71 -11.63 -7.46 -7.16
N SER A 72 -11.61 -6.36 -6.39
CA SER A 72 -10.49 -5.40 -6.39
C SER A 72 -9.18 -6.08 -5.93
N MET A 73 -9.23 -6.88 -4.87
CA MET A 73 -8.06 -7.61 -4.36
C MET A 73 -7.50 -8.58 -5.40
N LEU A 74 -8.36 -9.39 -6.04
CA LEU A 74 -7.93 -10.36 -7.06
C LEU A 74 -7.30 -9.68 -8.28
N LEU A 75 -7.94 -8.61 -8.79
CA LEU A 75 -7.40 -7.84 -9.92
C LEU A 75 -6.03 -7.24 -9.56
N SER A 76 -5.95 -6.60 -8.40
CA SER A 76 -4.73 -5.92 -7.97
C SER A 76 -3.62 -6.92 -7.67
N ALA A 77 -3.92 -8.08 -7.07
CA ALA A 77 -2.92 -9.12 -6.83
C ALA A 77 -2.39 -9.68 -8.15
N SER A 78 -3.28 -10.02 -9.08
CA SER A 78 -2.90 -10.60 -10.37
C SER A 78 -2.05 -9.64 -11.21
N VAL A 79 -2.46 -8.38 -11.30
CA VAL A 79 -1.79 -7.38 -12.16
C VAL A 79 -0.72 -6.61 -11.39
N GLY A 80 -1.09 -6.02 -10.26
CA GLY A 80 -0.23 -5.13 -9.47
C GLY A 80 0.87 -5.84 -8.68
N PHE A 81 0.65 -7.08 -8.22
CA PHE A 81 1.71 -7.88 -7.60
C PHE A 81 2.36 -8.84 -8.61
N PHE A 82 1.65 -9.88 -9.04
CA PHE A 82 2.24 -10.95 -9.86
C PHE A 82 2.69 -10.46 -11.23
N GLY A 83 1.89 -9.60 -11.88
CA GLY A 83 2.25 -8.99 -13.16
C GLY A 83 3.51 -8.13 -13.06
N VAL A 84 3.56 -7.24 -12.06
CA VAL A 84 4.75 -6.38 -11.82
C VAL A 84 5.96 -7.23 -11.44
N PHE A 85 5.82 -8.19 -10.53
CA PHE A 85 6.93 -9.04 -10.12
C PHE A 85 7.49 -9.85 -11.28
N ALA A 86 6.63 -10.44 -12.13
CA ALA A 86 7.08 -11.20 -13.29
C ALA A 86 7.97 -10.37 -14.24
N VAL A 87 7.61 -9.10 -14.45
CA VAL A 87 8.37 -8.18 -15.31
C VAL A 87 9.69 -7.74 -14.66
N PHE A 88 9.68 -7.47 -13.35
CA PHE A 88 10.82 -6.87 -12.65
C PHE A 88 11.63 -7.86 -11.79
N HIS A 89 11.38 -9.17 -11.86
CA HIS A 89 11.99 -10.18 -10.96
C HIS A 89 13.53 -10.13 -10.90
N GLN A 90 14.18 -9.65 -11.96
CA GLN A 90 15.64 -9.47 -12.03
C GLN A 90 16.18 -8.44 -11.03
N TRP A 91 15.33 -7.60 -10.44
CA TRP A 91 15.71 -6.61 -9.42
C TRP A 91 15.69 -7.17 -7.99
N GLU A 92 15.58 -8.50 -7.85
CA GLU A 92 15.61 -9.22 -6.59
C GLU A 92 14.59 -8.65 -5.57
N ASN A 93 15.03 -8.30 -4.36
CA ASN A 93 14.13 -7.81 -3.32
C ASN A 93 13.50 -6.44 -3.64
N ASN A 94 14.15 -5.62 -4.50
CA ASN A 94 13.52 -4.39 -4.98
C ASN A 94 12.30 -4.70 -5.85
N ALA A 95 12.30 -5.82 -6.58
CA ALA A 95 11.13 -6.26 -7.33
C ALA A 95 9.95 -6.59 -6.41
N LEU A 96 10.22 -7.21 -5.25
CA LEU A 96 9.20 -7.52 -4.25
C LEU A 96 8.60 -6.26 -3.64
N TRP A 97 9.43 -5.29 -3.25
CA TRP A 97 8.95 -4.02 -2.72
C TRP A 97 8.15 -3.23 -3.76
N LEU A 98 8.62 -3.19 -5.01
CA LEU A 98 7.91 -2.55 -6.12
C LEU A 98 6.55 -3.23 -6.36
N ALA A 99 6.53 -4.56 -6.48
CA ALA A 99 5.30 -5.32 -6.69
C ALA A 99 4.30 -5.13 -5.54
N MET A 100 4.77 -5.15 -4.28
CA MET A 100 3.92 -4.88 -3.12
C MET A 100 3.38 -3.44 -3.14
N SER A 101 4.21 -2.47 -3.49
CA SER A 101 3.84 -1.06 -3.59
C SER A 101 2.80 -0.81 -4.69
N CYS A 102 3.02 -1.38 -5.88
CA CYS A 102 2.08 -1.32 -7.00
C CYS A 102 0.76 -2.02 -6.67
N PHE A 103 0.80 -3.17 -6.01
CA PHE A 103 -0.38 -3.85 -5.51
C PHE A 103 -1.22 -2.98 -4.58
N MET A 104 -0.60 -2.36 -3.57
CA MET A 104 -1.28 -1.48 -2.63
C MET A 104 -1.89 -0.25 -3.31
N LEU A 105 -1.13 0.39 -4.20
CA LEU A 105 -1.59 1.55 -4.96
C LEU A 105 -2.77 1.17 -5.88
N MET A 106 -2.67 0.05 -6.60
CA MET A 106 -3.71 -0.44 -7.50
C MET A 106 -4.99 -0.81 -6.75
N ARG A 107 -4.89 -1.41 -5.56
CA ARG A 107 -6.05 -1.64 -4.69
C ARG A 107 -6.75 -0.34 -4.33
N GLY A 108 -5.97 0.66 -3.91
CA GLY A 108 -6.48 1.99 -3.60
C GLY A 108 -7.24 2.61 -4.78
N VAL A 109 -6.60 2.63 -5.95
CA VAL A 109 -7.21 3.18 -7.19
C VAL A 109 -8.47 2.42 -7.59
N THR A 110 -8.43 1.09 -7.60
CA THR A 110 -9.59 0.28 -8.03
C THR A 110 -10.80 0.45 -7.10
N LEU A 111 -10.58 0.59 -5.79
CA LEU A 111 -11.65 0.88 -4.84
C LEU A 111 -12.18 2.31 -4.95
N ILE A 112 -11.31 3.30 -5.16
CA ILE A 112 -11.72 4.70 -5.43
C ILE A 112 -12.64 4.76 -6.64
N VAL A 113 -12.23 4.15 -7.76
CA VAL A 113 -13.02 4.11 -9.00
C VAL A 113 -14.35 3.41 -8.75
N LYS A 114 -14.34 2.28 -8.03
CA LYS A 114 -15.58 1.56 -7.71
C LYS A 114 -16.51 2.38 -6.82
N TYR A 115 -15.97 3.08 -5.83
CA TYR A 115 -16.72 3.97 -4.95
C TYR A 115 -17.36 5.13 -5.73
N GLN A 116 -16.59 5.78 -6.61
CA GLN A 116 -17.11 6.86 -7.45
C GLN A 116 -18.24 6.37 -8.38
N LYS A 117 -18.11 5.17 -8.95
CA LYS A 117 -19.15 4.56 -9.77
C LYS A 117 -20.43 4.26 -8.98
N LEU A 118 -20.29 3.71 -7.77
CA LEU A 118 -21.46 3.46 -6.89
C LEU A 118 -22.12 4.77 -6.47
N LYS A 119 -21.33 5.80 -6.16
CA LYS A 119 -21.82 7.14 -5.83
C LYS A 119 -22.58 7.78 -6.99
N ALA A 120 -22.04 7.73 -8.21
CA ALA A 120 -22.68 8.28 -9.40
C ALA A 120 -24.02 7.58 -9.72
N ASN A 121 -24.14 6.30 -9.39
CA ASN A 121 -25.35 5.52 -9.58
C ASN A 121 -26.35 5.60 -8.40
N ASN A 122 -26.06 6.37 -7.34
CA ASN A 122 -26.80 6.37 -6.06
C ASN A 122 -26.89 5.01 -5.35
N GLN A 123 -26.04 4.04 -5.72
CA GLN A 123 -26.05 2.67 -5.20
C GLN A 123 -25.09 2.46 -4.03
N LEU A 124 -24.80 3.52 -3.25
CA LEU A 124 -23.90 3.38 -2.11
C LEU A 124 -24.52 2.53 -1.00
N LEU A 125 -25.83 2.65 -0.79
CA LEU A 125 -26.56 2.00 0.32
C LEU A 125 -27.51 0.88 -0.13
N ASP A 126 -27.68 0.66 -1.45
CA ASP A 126 -28.55 -0.38 -2.04
C ASP A 126 -27.98 -1.79 -1.90
#